data_AF-A0A1H5SMV9-F1
#
_entry.id   AF-A0A1H5SMV9-F1
#
_cell.length_a   1.000
_cell.length_b   1.000
_cell.length_c   1.000
_cell.angle_alpha   90.00
_cell.angle_beta   90.00
_cell.angle_gamma   90.00
#
_symmetry.space_group_name_H-M   'P 1'
#
loop_
_entity.id
_entity.type
_entity.pdbx_description
1 polymer ?
#
loop_
_entity_poly.entity_id
_entity_poly.type
_entity_poly.pdbx_seq_one_letter_code
_entity_poly.pdbx_strand_id
1 'polypeptide(L)' 'MSQIITRGKELIRISPKDNKKLEKSTNGGVSWITRFNGSSSVGEFQDLTDIGKEILGTTSKGLFKSTNDGISWIRKS' A
#
# COMPACT_ATOMS: atom_id res chain seq x y z
N MET A 1 6.81 -0.38 12.62
CA MET A 1 7.83 -0.64 11.58
C MET A 1 7.23 -0.24 10.25
N SER A 2 7.89 0.61 9.48
CA SER A 2 7.42 1.04 8.16
C SER A 2 7.53 -0.13 7.18
N GLN A 3 6.39 -0.73 6.81
CA GLN A 3 6.36 -1.86 5.89
C GLN A 3 6.57 -1.40 4.45
N ILE A 4 7.55 -2.00 3.79
CA ILE A 4 7.89 -1.77 2.38
C ILE A 4 7.80 -3.11 1.67
N ILE A 5 7.05 -3.14 0.58
CA ILE A 5 6.96 -4.29 -0.32
C ILE A 5 7.65 -3.97 -1.64
N THR A 6 8.27 -4.98 -2.24
CA THR A 6 8.91 -4.92 -3.56
C THR A 6 8.00 -5.56 -4.59
N ARG A 7 7.67 -4.82 -5.66
CA ARG A 7 6.85 -5.32 -6.76
C ARG A 7 7.54 -5.03 -8.09
N GLY A 8 8.20 -6.04 -8.64
CA GLY A 8 9.08 -5.86 -9.80
C GLY A 8 10.26 -4.94 -9.47
N LYS A 9 10.35 -3.80 -10.16
CA LYS A 9 11.37 -2.75 -9.92
C LYS A 9 10.87 -1.62 -9.02
N GLU A 10 9.61 -1.65 -8.61
CA GLU A 10 9.02 -0.62 -7.77
C GLU A 10 9.02 -1.06 -6.29
N LEU A 11 9.25 -0.11 -5.40
CA LEU A 11 8.99 -0.25 -3.97
C LEU A 11 7.66 0.41 -3.66
N ILE A 12 6.86 -0.18 -2.78
CA ILE A 12 5.63 0.42 -2.26
C ILE A 12 5.73 0.41 -0.74
N ARG A 13 5.41 1.53 -0.11
CA ARG A 13 5.41 1.65 1.36
C ARG A 13 4.17 2.35 1.86
N ILE A 14 3.85 2.10 3.12
CA ILE A 14 2.94 2.95 3.88
C ILE A 14 3.64 4.28 4.15
N SER A 15 2.97 5.41 3.87
CA SER A 15 3.57 6.72 4.09
C SER A 15 3.85 6.93 5.58
N PRO A 16 5.08 7.30 5.97
CA PRO A 16 5.41 7.51 7.38
C PRO A 16 4.74 8.75 7.98
N LYS A 17 4.21 9.65 7.14
CA LYS A 17 3.48 10.86 7.57
C LYS A 17 1.98 10.61 7.75
N ASP A 18 1.43 9.67 6.97
CA ASP A 18 0.00 9.41 6.94
C ASP A 18 -0.23 7.94 6.56
N ASN A 19 -0.59 7.13 7.56
CA ASN A 19 -0.77 5.69 7.37
C ASN A 19 -1.96 5.36 6.45
N LYS A 20 -2.79 6.33 6.07
CA LYS A 20 -3.84 6.12 5.05
C LYS A 20 -3.28 6.15 3.64
N LYS A 21 -2.09 6.71 3.45
CA LYS A 21 -1.46 6.92 2.15
C LYS A 21 -0.43 5.84 1.87
N LEU A 22 -0.34 5.47 0.60
CA LEU A 22 0.72 4.63 0.09
C LEU A 22 1.58 5.43 -0.87
N GLU A 23 2.87 5.18 -0.81
CA GLU A 23 3.86 5.81 -1.65
C GLU A 23 4.62 4.74 -2.42
N LYS A 24 5.04 5.06 -3.64
CA LYS A 24 5.88 4.20 -4.47
C LYS A 24 7.20 4.86 -4.83
N SER A 25 8.22 4.04 -5.02
CA SER A 25 9.53 4.46 -5.51
C SER A 25 9.96 3.60 -6.68
N THR A 26 10.51 4.22 -7.72
CA THR A 26 11.09 3.56 -8.91
C THR A 26 12.62 3.62 -8.91
N ASN A 27 13.22 4.31 -7.94
CA ASN A 27 14.66 4.59 -7.86
C ASN A 27 15.29 4.03 -6.58
N GLY A 28 14.83 2.84 -6.14
CA GLY A 28 15.42 2.16 -4.99
C GLY A 28 15.16 2.85 -3.65
N GLY A 29 14.10 3.65 -3.53
CA GLY A 29 13.72 4.32 -2.28
C GLY A 29 14.33 5.70 -2.08
N VAL A 30 15.02 6.26 -3.08
CA VAL A 30 15.58 7.61 -3.04
C VAL A 30 14.49 8.68 -3.06
N SER A 31 13.48 8.52 -3.90
CA SER A 31 12.29 9.37 -3.91
C SER A 31 11.00 8.55 -3.95
N TRP A 32 9.94 9.16 -3.42
CA TRP A 32 8.66 8.50 -3.21
C TRP A 32 7.55 9.38 -3.78
N ILE A 33 6.65 8.77 -4.53
CA ILE A 33 5.50 9.41 -5.18
C ILE A 33 4.24 8.78 -4.62
N THR A 34 3.22 9.58 -4.32
CA THR A 34 1.95 9.06 -3.82
C THR A 34 1.33 8.09 -4.82
N ARG A 35 1.10 6.85 -4.40
CA ARG A 35 0.38 5.82 -5.16
C ARG A 35 -1.09 5.75 -4.77
N PHE A 36 -1.38 5.96 -3.50
CA PHE A 36 -2.73 5.98 -2.97
C PHE A 36 -2.87 7.16 -1.98
N ASN A 37 -3.86 8.02 -2.22
CA ASN A 37 -4.09 9.23 -1.42
C ASN A 37 -4.85 8.97 -0.12
N GLY A 38 -5.27 7.72 0.14
CA GLY A 38 -6.14 7.38 1.26
C GLY A 38 -7.62 7.38 0.88
N SER A 39 -8.40 6.61 1.63
CA SER A 39 -9.86 6.63 1.55
C SER A 39 -10.44 6.34 2.93
N SER A 40 -11.49 7.07 3.30
CA SER A 40 -12.25 6.86 4.54
C SER A 40 -12.82 5.43 4.65
N SER A 41 -13.12 4.81 3.51
CA SER A 41 -13.62 3.43 3.44
C SER A 41 -12.55 2.38 3.74
N VAL A 42 -11.30 2.66 3.35
CA VAL A 42 -10.16 1.75 3.53
C VAL A 42 -9.55 1.91 4.92
N GLY A 43 -9.48 3.14 5.44
CA GLY A 43 -8.87 3.43 6.73
C GLY A 43 -7.34 3.51 6.66
N GLU A 44 -6.70 3.26 7.79
CA GLU A 44 -5.24 3.35 7.95
C GLU A 44 -4.60 2.00 7.71
N PHE A 45 -3.59 1.95 6.85
CA PHE A 45 -2.79 0.75 6.64
C PHE A 45 -1.88 0.50 7.84
N GLN A 46 -1.93 -0.73 8.34
CA GLN A 46 -1.08 -1.23 9.40
C GLN A 46 0.01 -2.14 8.82
N ASP A 47 -0.34 -2.91 7.79
CA ASP A 47 0.57 -3.83 7.12
C ASP A 47 0.25 -3.95 5.62
N LEU A 48 1.28 -4.28 4.83
CA LEU A 48 1.17 -4.56 3.40
C LEU A 48 1.89 -5.88 3.11
N THR A 49 1.21 -6.80 2.45
CA THR A 49 1.77 -8.07 2.01
C THR A 49 1.55 -8.23 0.51
N ASP A 50 2.63 -8.45 -0.25
CA ASP A 50 2.53 -8.84 -1.65
C ASP A 50 2.42 -10.37 -1.76
N ILE A 51 1.36 -10.86 -2.41
CA ILE A 51 1.19 -12.29 -2.70
C ILE A 51 1.33 -12.60 -4.20
N GLY A 52 2.10 -11.77 -4.92
CA GLY A 52 2.30 -11.84 -6.36
C GLY A 52 1.10 -11.33 -7.16
N LYS A 53 -0.05 -12.03 -7.08
CA LYS A 53 -1.24 -11.68 -7.87
C LYS A 53 -1.93 -10.39 -7.40
N GLU A 54 -1.98 -10.19 -6.10
CA GLU A 54 -2.62 -9.06 -5.45
C GLU A 54 -1.77 -8.58 -4.26
N ILE A 55 -1.98 -7.35 -3.85
CA ILE A 55 -1.42 -6.80 -2.62
C ILE A 55 -2.52 -6.86 -1.57
N LEU A 56 -2.20 -7.40 -0.40
CA LEU A 56 -3.07 -7.39 0.77
C LEU A 56 -2.65 -6.25 1.67
N GLY A 57 -3.64 -5.51 2.16
CA GLY A 57 -3.47 -4.39 3.06
C GLY A 57 -4.31 -4.65 4.31
N THR A 58 -3.64 -4.88 5.42
CA THR A 58 -4.31 -4.94 6.72
C THR A 58 -4.53 -3.51 7.18
N THR A 59 -5.79 -3.12 7.33
CA THR A 59 -6.14 -1.75 7.71
C THR A 59 -6.99 -1.72 8.98
N SER A 60 -7.15 -0.53 9.55
CA SER A 60 -8.03 -0.30 10.71
C SER A 60 -9.51 -0.57 10.43
N LYS A 61 -9.93 -0.77 9.17
CA LYS A 61 -11.30 -1.12 8.77
C LYS A 61 -11.45 -2.58 8.32
N GLY A 62 -10.37 -3.36 8.38
CA GLY A 62 -10.34 -4.78 8.03
C GLY A 62 -9.31 -5.07 6.94
N LEU A 63 -9.46 -6.23 6.30
CA LEU A 63 -8.55 -6.65 5.25
C LEU A 63 -9.00 -6.10 3.89
N PHE A 64 -8.08 -5.48 3.17
CA PHE A 64 -8.28 -4.99 1.81
C PHE A 64 -7.32 -5.69 0.86
N LYS A 65 -7.72 -5.80 -0.41
CA LYS A 65 -6.87 -6.31 -1.49
C LYS A 65 -6.82 -5.34 -2.65
N SER A 66 -5.70 -5.33 -3.35
CA SER A 66 -5.49 -4.55 -4.56
C SER A 66 -4.94 -5.44 -5.68
N THR A 67 -5.61 -5.43 -6.83
CA THR A 67 -5.17 -6.15 -8.04
C THR A 67 -4.56 -5.22 -9.09
N ASN A 68 -4.46 -3.92 -8.79
CA ASN A 68 -3.89 -2.88 -9.65
C ASN A 68 -2.70 -2.21 -8.96
N ASP A 69 -1.83 -3.04 -8.39
CA ASP A 69 -0.56 -2.63 -7.78
C ASP A 69 -0.72 -1.59 -6.65
N GLY A 70 -1.82 -1.56 -5.92
CA GLY A 70 -2.03 -0.64 -4.79
C GLY A 70 -2.63 0.72 -5.16
N ILE A 71 -3.13 0.88 -6.40
CA ILE A 71 -3.82 2.10 -6.84
C ILE A 71 -5.24 2.17 -6.25
N SER A 72 -5.96 1.06 -6.21
CA SER A 72 -7.26 0.96 -5.55
C SER A 72 -7.38 -0.32 -4.71
N TRP A 73 -8.27 -0.27 -3.73
CA TRP A 73 -8.40 -1.28 -2.69
C TRP A 73 -9.85 -1.70 -2.56
N ILE A 74 -10.08 -3.01 -2.57
CA ILE A 74 -11.41 -3.62 -2.41
C ILE A 74 -11.38 -4.40 -1.10
N ARG A 75 -12.39 -4.19 -0.26
CA ARG A 75 -12.53 -4.94 1.00
C ARG A 75 -12.58 -6.42 0.69
N LYS A 76 -11.72 -7.20 1.34
CA LYS A 76 -11.75 -8.66 1.28
C LYS A 76 -12.80 -9.10 2.31
N SER A 77 -13.92 -9.61 1.81
CA SER A 77 -15.02 -10.16 2.61
C SER A 77 -14.60 -11.45 3.31
#